data_AF-A0A971CX54-F1
#
_entry.id   AF-A0A971CX54-F1
#
_cell.length_a   1.000
_cell.length_b   1.000
_cell.length_c   1.000
_cell.angle_alpha   90.00
_cell.angle_beta   90.00
_cell.angle_gamma   90.00
#
_symmetry.space_group_name_H-M   'P 1'
#
loop_
_entity.id
_entity.type
_entity.pdbx_description
1 polymer ?
#
loop_
_entity_poly.entity_id
_entity_poly.type
_entity_poly.pdbx_seq_one_letter_code
_entity_poly.pdbx_strand_id
1 'polypeptide(L)'
;MDEQRIREILGRIKNVSVAVYGDFCLDAYWILDPNGSEVSVETGLQARAVARHYYSLGGASNVVANLAALEPKAIQVIGAVGGDLYGRELRRQLDDLGV
;
A
#
# COMPACT_ATOMS: atom_id res chain seq x y z
N MET A 1 13.27 17.59 19.99
CA MET A 1 13.96 16.34 20.39
C MET A 1 15.39 16.47 19.93
N ASP A 2 16.39 16.21 20.78
CA ASP A 2 17.78 16.29 20.34
C ASP A 2 18.17 15.11 19.43
N GLU A 3 19.24 15.28 18.67
CA GLU A 3 19.71 14.31 17.68
C GLU A 3 20.14 12.98 18.33
N GLN A 4 20.71 13.04 19.53
CA GLN A 4 21.18 11.85 20.25
C GLN A 4 20.00 10.93 20.60
N ARG A 5 18.90 11.52 21.07
CA ARG A 5 17.67 10.78 21.36
C ARG A 5 17.05 10.15 20.12
N ILE A 6 17.09 10.83 18.97
CA ILE A 6 16.61 10.27 17.69
C ILE A 6 17.43 9.03 17.32
N ARG A 7 18.76 9.12 17.33
CA ARG A 7 19.65 8.00 16.99
C ARG A 7 19.45 6.80 17.92
N GLU A 8 19.25 7.07 19.21
CA GLU A 8 18.96 6.04 20.20
C GLU A 8 17.64 5.31 19.89
N ILE A 9 16.57 6.04 19.59
CA ILE A 9 15.27 5.46 19.25
C ILE A 9 15.39 4.60 17.99
N LEU A 10 15.98 5.13 16.92
CA LEU A 10 16.17 4.39 15.66
C LEU A 10 16.99 3.12 15.85
N GLY A 11 18.05 3.17 16.67
CA GLY A 11 18.85 1.98 16.99
C GLY A 11 18.05 0.91 17.75
N ARG A 12 17.13 1.33 18.63
CA ARG A 12 16.28 0.40 19.40
C ARG A 12 15.21 -0.26 18.53
N ILE A 13 14.67 0.42 17.51
CA ILE A 13 13.62 -0.12 16.62
C ILE A 13 14.04 -1.45 15.99
N LYS A 14 15.31 -1.59 15.60
CA LYS A 14 15.87 -2.84 15.02
C LYS A 14 15.71 -4.08 15.91
N ASN A 15 15.41 -3.91 17.20
CA ASN A 15 15.18 -5.00 18.15
C ASN A 15 13.70 -5.24 18.48
N VAL A 16 12.79 -4.43 17.93
CA VAL A 16 11.35 -4.49 18.19
C VAL A 16 10.70 -5.45 17.19
N SER A 17 9.80 -6.30 17.67
CA SER A 17 8.88 -7.07 16.83
C SER A 17 7.48 -6.45 16.93
N VAL A 18 6.82 -6.25 15.79
CA VAL A 18 5.53 -5.55 15.72
C VAL A 18 4.50 -6.44 15.03
N ALA A 19 3.29 -6.54 15.58
CA ALA A 19 2.16 -7.13 14.89
C ALA A 19 1.20 -6.03 14.45
N VAL A 20 0.77 -6.08 13.19
CA VAL A 20 -0.25 -5.17 12.63
C VAL A 20 -1.52 -5.98 12.40
N TYR A 21 -2.55 -5.66 13.17
CA TYR A 21 -3.88 -6.23 13.03
C TYR A 21 -4.87 -5.18 12.57
N GLY A 22 -5.59 -5.44 11.47
CA GLY A 22 -6.59 -4.52 10.96
C GLY A 22 -7.02 -4.79 9.53
N ASP A 23 -7.57 -3.76 8.90
CA ASP A 23 -8.10 -3.82 7.53
C ASP A 23 -7.01 -3.48 6.52
N PHE A 24 -6.64 -4.46 5.71
CA PHE A 24 -5.63 -4.35 4.67
C PHE A 24 -6.30 -4.03 3.34
N CYS A 25 -5.84 -2.96 2.69
CA CYS A 25 -6.35 -2.57 1.38
C CYS A 25 -5.23 -2.14 0.45
N LEU A 26 -5.60 -1.94 -0.81
CA LEU A 26 -4.81 -1.28 -1.83
C LEU A 26 -5.46 0.05 -2.17
N ASP A 27 -4.63 1.09 -2.34
CA ASP A 27 -5.04 2.33 -2.97
C ASP A 27 -4.84 2.18 -4.48
N ALA A 28 -5.93 2.34 -5.24
CA ALA A 28 -5.93 2.22 -6.69
C ALA A 28 -5.82 3.60 -7.34
N TYR A 29 -4.84 3.77 -8.21
CA TYR A 29 -4.61 5.01 -8.95
C TYR A 29 -4.89 4.79 -10.43
N TRP A 30 -5.81 5.59 -10.97
CA TRP A 30 -6.10 5.66 -12.40
C TRP A 30 -5.69 7.02 -12.94
N ILE A 31 -4.69 7.02 -13.83
CA ILE A 31 -4.20 8.21 -14.50
C ILE A 31 -4.99 8.38 -15.78
N LEU A 32 -5.84 9.40 -15.79
CA LEU A 32 -6.77 9.67 -16.89
C LEU A 32 -6.07 10.37 -18.05
N ASP A 33 -6.48 10.03 -19.27
CA ASP A 33 -6.13 10.76 -20.50
C ASP A 33 -7.41 11.29 -21.17
N PRO A 34 -7.69 12.59 -21.04
CA PRO A 34 -8.84 13.20 -21.69
C PRO A 34 -8.81 13.08 -23.22
N ASN A 35 -7.63 12.97 -23.85
CA ASN A 35 -7.53 12.91 -25.32
C ASN A 35 -7.99 11.56 -25.89
N GLY A 36 -7.86 10.49 -25.11
CA GLY A 36 -8.35 9.15 -25.47
C GLY A 36 -9.83 8.93 -25.13
N SER A 37 -10.53 9.94 -24.63
CA SER A 37 -11.88 9.79 -24.11
C SER A 37 -12.93 10.00 -25.20
N GLU A 38 -13.94 9.13 -25.22
CA GLU A 38 -15.07 9.16 -26.16
C GLU A 38 -16.41 9.43 -25.46
N VAL A 39 -17.43 9.84 -26.22
CA VAL A 39 -18.79 9.96 -25.71
C VAL A 39 -19.48 8.59 -25.83
N SER A 40 -20.00 8.07 -24.71
CA SER A 40 -20.74 6.81 -24.71
C SER A 40 -22.00 6.91 -25.56
N VAL A 41 -22.20 5.95 -26.46
CA VAL A 41 -23.39 5.88 -27.32
C VAL A 41 -24.65 5.55 -26.52
N GLU A 42 -24.49 4.77 -25.44
CA GLU A 42 -25.59 4.30 -24.59
C GLU A 42 -26.11 5.38 -23.64
N THR A 43 -25.22 6.25 -23.15
CA THR A 43 -25.54 7.21 -22.08
C THR A 43 -25.39 8.68 -22.48
N GLY A 44 -24.68 8.97 -23.56
CA GLY A 44 -24.31 10.34 -23.96
C GLY A 44 -23.30 11.01 -23.03
N LEU A 45 -22.74 10.31 -22.04
CA LEU A 45 -21.76 10.84 -21.11
C LEU A 45 -20.33 10.69 -21.65
N GLN A 46 -19.45 11.64 -21.32
CA GLN A 46 -18.02 11.56 -21.62
C GLN A 46 -17.39 10.42 -20.80
N ALA A 47 -16.85 9.41 -21.48
CA ALA A 47 -16.05 8.36 -20.85
C ALA A 47 -14.75 8.95 -20.30
N ARG A 48 -14.14 8.28 -19.32
CA ARG A 48 -12.83 8.66 -18.76
C ARG A 48 -11.82 7.60 -19.15
N ALA A 49 -11.07 7.84 -20.23
CA ALA A 49 -10.03 6.92 -20.63
C ALA A 49 -8.89 6.89 -19.59
N VAL A 50 -8.45 5.68 -19.23
CA VAL A 50 -7.35 5.46 -18.29
C VAL A 50 -6.10 5.10 -19.09
N ALA A 51 -5.10 5.97 -19.09
CA ALA A 51 -3.83 5.71 -19.79
C ALA A 51 -2.91 4.78 -18.99
N ARG A 52 -2.93 4.90 -17.67
CA ARG A 52 -2.12 4.08 -16.77
C ARG A 52 -2.85 3.83 -15.47
N HIS A 53 -2.62 2.66 -14.89
CA HIS A 53 -3.07 2.36 -13.55
C HIS A 53 -1.96 1.70 -12.73
N TYR A 54 -2.02 1.85 -11.42
CA TYR A 54 -1.16 1.15 -10.47
C TYR A 54 -1.82 1.11 -9.09
N TYR A 55 -1.29 0.24 -8.22
CA TYR A 55 -1.74 0.07 -6.85
C TYR A 55 -0.61 0.42 -5.89
N SER A 56 -0.96 0.96 -4.72
CA SER A 56 -0.05 1.02 -3.57
C SER A 56 -0.71 0.41 -2.34
N LEU A 57 0.08 0.03 -1.35
CA LEU A 57 -0.40 -0.42 -0.06
C LEU A 57 -1.18 0.71 0.64
N GLY A 58 -2.45 0.45 0.98
CA GLY A 58 -3.35 1.36 1.70
C GLY A 58 -3.74 0.81 3.07
N GLY A 59 -4.39 1.63 3.91
CA GLY A 59 -4.90 1.19 5.21
C GLY A 59 -3.83 0.56 6.11
N ALA A 60 -4.11 -0.61 6.68
CA ALA A 60 -3.13 -1.34 7.49
C ALA A 60 -1.88 -1.77 6.69
N SER A 61 -2.01 -1.98 5.38
CA SER A 61 -0.87 -2.30 4.52
C SER A 61 0.13 -1.13 4.43
N ASN A 62 -0.35 0.11 4.44
CA ASN A 62 0.52 1.29 4.48
C ASN A 62 1.26 1.41 5.83
N VAL A 63 0.61 1.02 6.93
CA VAL A 63 1.28 0.95 8.25
C VAL A 63 2.44 -0.05 8.20
N VAL A 64 2.22 -1.22 7.61
CA VAL A 64 3.29 -2.21 7.40
C VAL A 64 4.41 -1.64 6.53
N ALA A 65 4.10 -0.95 5.43
CA ALA A 65 5.11 -0.33 4.57
C ALA A 65 5.99 0.67 5.33
N ASN A 66 5.38 1.53 6.16
CA ASN A 66 6.13 2.48 6.98
C ASN A 66 6.97 1.78 8.06
N LEU A 67 6.45 0.72 8.68
CA LEU A 67 7.21 -0.07 9.65
C LEU A 67 8.38 -0.79 8.98
N ALA A 68 8.19 -1.40 7.82
CA ALA A 68 9.23 -2.09 7.07
C ALA A 68 10.40 -1.15 6.73
N ALA A 69 10.10 0.09 6.36
CA ALA A 69 11.12 1.12 6.10
C ALA A 69 11.97 1.50 7.34
N LEU A 70 11.51 1.20 8.55
CA LEU A 70 12.24 1.42 9.80
C LEU A 70 13.09 0.19 10.22
N GLU A 71 13.02 -0.91 9.45
CA GLU A 71 13.77 -2.15 9.69
C GLU A 71 13.67 -2.73 11.11
N PRO A 72 12.46 -2.92 11.67
CA PRO A 72 12.29 -3.62 12.94
C PRO A 72 12.75 -5.08 12.81
N LYS A 73 12.92 -5.75 13.95
CA LYS A 73 13.35 -7.15 13.98
C LYS A 73 12.42 -8.08 13.20
N ALA A 74 11.11 -7.85 13.31
CA ALA A 74 10.08 -8.62 12.61
C ALA A 74 8.77 -7.83 12.54
N ILE A 75 8.00 -8.07 11.49
CA ILE A 75 6.63 -7.58 11.34
C ILE A 75 5.71 -8.79 11.13
N GLN A 76 4.61 -8.86 11.88
CA GLN A 76 3.58 -9.87 11.69
C GLN A 76 2.30 -9.21 11.17
N VAL A 77 1.82 -9.68 10.03
CA VAL A 77 0.58 -9.19 9.41
C VAL A 77 -0.58 -10.10 9.79
N ILE A 78 -1.65 -9.53 10.33
CA ILE A 78 -2.83 -10.27 10.78
C ILE A 78 -4.08 -9.57 10.24
N GLY A 79 -4.74 -10.17 9.25
CA GLY A 79 -5.96 -9.62 8.66
C GLY A 79 -6.59 -10.58 7.67
N ALA A 80 -7.67 -10.14 7.04
CA ALA A 80 -8.33 -10.88 5.98
C ALA A 80 -7.90 -10.36 4.60
N VAL A 81 -7.77 -11.25 3.63
CA VAL A 81 -7.48 -10.90 2.24
C VAL A 81 -8.30 -11.78 1.30
N GLY A 82 -8.86 -11.18 0.26
CA GLY A 82 -9.64 -11.88 -0.75
C GLY A 82 -8.81 -12.85 -1.59
N GLY A 83 -9.48 -13.85 -2.17
CA GLY A 83 -8.90 -14.78 -3.15
C GLY A 83 -8.87 -14.24 -4.58
N ASP A 84 -8.91 -12.91 -4.75
CA ASP A 84 -9.05 -12.23 -6.04
C ASP A 84 -7.73 -11.60 -6.51
N LEU A 85 -7.79 -10.83 -7.61
CA LEU A 85 -6.64 -10.12 -8.17
C LEU A 85 -6.03 -9.14 -7.17
N TYR A 86 -6.84 -8.42 -6.41
CA TYR A 86 -6.38 -7.39 -5.48
C TYR A 86 -5.74 -8.02 -4.26
N GLY A 87 -6.28 -9.13 -3.77
CA GLY A 87 -5.66 -9.90 -2.72
C GLY A 87 -4.29 -10.47 -3.11
N ARG A 88 -4.12 -10.90 -4.37
CA ARG A 88 -2.81 -11.31 -4.90
C ARG A 88 -1.83 -10.14 -5.02
N GLU A 89 -2.29 -8.99 -5.52
CA GLU A 89 -1.43 -7.81 -5.64
C GLU A 89 -1.00 -7.26 -4.27
N LEU A 90 -1.90 -7.27 -3.29
CA LEU A 90 -1.60 -6.89 -1.91
C LEU A 90 -0.55 -7.80 -1.28
N ARG A 91 -0.71 -9.12 -1.42
CA ARG A 91 0.30 -10.09 -0.96
C ARG A 91 1.64 -9.86 -1.64
N ARG A 92 1.65 -9.71 -2.98
CA ARG A 92 2.88 -9.44 -3.74
C ARG A 92 3.62 -8.20 -3.22
N GLN A 93 2.92 -7.10 -2.96
CA GLN A 93 3.54 -5.88 -2.44
C GLN A 93 4.03 -6.01 -0.98
N LEU A 94 3.38 -6.82 -0.14
CA LEU A 94 3.88 -7.13 1.21
C LEU A 94 5.11 -8.06 1.16
N ASP A 95 5.08 -9.07 0.30
CA ASP A 95 6.21 -9.98 0.06
C ASP A 95 7.45 -9.21 -0.43
N ASP A 96 7.27 -8.23 -1.33
CA ASP A 96 8.33 -7.34 -1.82
C ASP A 96 9.00 -6.52 -0.69
N LEU A 97 8.28 -6.27 0.42
CA LEU A 97 8.81 -5.61 1.62
C LEU A 97 9.46 -6.60 2.61
N GLY A 98 9.42 -7.90 2.33
CA GLY A 98 9.95 -8.96 3.19
C GLY A 98 9.10 -9.24 4.43
N VAL A 99 7.78 -8.97 4.37
CA VAL A 99 6.81 -9.16 5.46
C VAL A 99 5.84 -10.28 5.16
#